data_AF-A0A074S4Z0-F1
#
_entry.id   AF-A0A074S4Z0-F1
#
_cell.length_a   1.000
_cell.length_b   1.000
_cell.length_c   1.000
_cell.angle_alpha   90.00
_cell.angle_beta   90.00
_cell.angle_gamma   90.00
#
_symmetry.space_group_name_H-M   'P 1'
#
loop_
_entity.id
_entity.type
_entity.pdbx_description
1 polymer ?
#
loop_
_entity_poly.entity_id
_entity_poly.type
_entity_poly.pdbx_seq_one_letter_code
_entity_poly.pdbx_strand_id
1 'polypeptide(L)'
;MKFSSALLTSALVCLVTSSVARDIPLAARYAIEARQKKGDDGKGGNGGNKGGKGGNDDDPQTSLTLDPSVINSNFAKTGQEDKSEAGQVASLTSKNNFINFCAGKKLTNGQQVKGGSCNSTPMGELPSTSKQPSSKFTAPKNLETVAANKAFTVKMAVKNMEMGNFVNPQTNYFAAPQQLNGQGVIVAHSHIVIEQIDSLTSTKVSDPNKFAFFQGLNAAAEGGVVSATVTNGLPAGTYKISSINTSANHAPIVGPVAQHGSFDDVIYITVGGDGGDGGDGGNKGGNKGGKGGKGGNGKRSKIVRRFAPSRESKARL
;
A
#
# COMPACT_ATOMS: atom_id res chain seq x y z
N MET A 1 -17.33 -77.32 -21.32
CA MET A 1 -17.18 -77.43 -19.84
C MET A 1 -16.78 -76.06 -19.31
N LYS A 2 -17.35 -75.67 -18.16
CA LYS A 2 -17.25 -74.35 -17.52
C LYS A 2 -15.93 -74.15 -16.74
N PHE A 3 -15.72 -72.89 -16.33
CA PHE A 3 -14.81 -72.28 -15.33
C PHE A 3 -13.58 -71.55 -15.94
N SER A 4 -13.59 -70.21 -16.01
CA SER A 4 -13.21 -69.20 -14.96
C SER A 4 -11.70 -69.16 -14.71
N SER A 5 -10.98 -68.04 -14.54
CA SER A 5 -11.20 -66.59 -14.47
C SER A 5 -9.80 -65.94 -14.57
N ALA A 6 -9.65 -64.74 -15.13
CA ALA A 6 -8.83 -63.64 -14.60
C ALA A 6 -8.62 -62.53 -15.65
N LEU A 7 -9.20 -61.36 -15.36
CA LEU A 7 -8.85 -60.08 -15.97
C LEU A 7 -7.50 -59.61 -15.44
N LEU A 8 -6.64 -59.07 -16.31
CA LEU A 8 -5.66 -58.04 -15.95
C LEU A 8 -5.51 -57.06 -17.11
N THR A 9 -6.28 -55.97 -17.06
CA THR A 9 -6.08 -54.76 -17.85
C THR A 9 -5.14 -53.83 -17.09
N SER A 10 -3.93 -53.64 -17.61
CA SER A 10 -2.97 -52.66 -17.08
C SER A 10 -3.28 -51.28 -17.66
N ALA A 11 -4.07 -50.47 -16.93
CA ALA A 11 -4.23 -49.05 -17.19
C ALA A 11 -3.17 -48.26 -16.41
N LEU A 12 -2.21 -47.69 -17.13
CA LEU A 12 -1.21 -46.77 -16.60
C LEU A 12 -1.89 -45.42 -16.34
N VAL A 13 -2.31 -45.18 -15.09
CA VAL A 13 -2.78 -43.88 -14.63
C VAL A 13 -1.57 -43.00 -14.30
N CYS A 14 -1.34 -41.99 -15.13
CA CYS A 14 -0.38 -40.93 -14.88
C CYS A 14 -0.95 -40.00 -13.79
N LEU A 15 -0.54 -40.20 -12.54
CA LEU A 15 -0.83 -39.29 -11.43
C LEU A 15 0.03 -38.03 -11.59
N VAL A 16 -0.59 -36.96 -12.10
CA VAL A 16 -0.06 -35.60 -12.00
C VAL A 16 -0.22 -35.20 -10.53
N THR A 17 0.87 -35.21 -9.78
CA THR A 17 0.88 -34.66 -8.41
C THR A 17 0.96 -33.15 -8.51
N SER A 18 -0.16 -32.48 -8.25
CA SER A 18 -0.19 -31.06 -7.95
C SER A 18 0.46 -30.85 -6.59
N SER A 19 1.65 -30.26 -6.58
CA SER A 19 2.32 -29.78 -5.38
C SER A 19 1.58 -28.55 -4.84
N VAL A 20 0.54 -28.81 -4.05
CA VAL A 20 -0.01 -27.84 -3.10
C VAL A 20 1.11 -27.44 -2.15
N ALA A 21 1.54 -26.18 -2.27
CA ALA A 21 2.38 -25.52 -1.28
C ALA A 21 1.69 -25.64 0.09
N ARG A 22 2.32 -26.38 0.99
CA ARG A 22 1.87 -26.46 2.38
C ARG A 22 2.19 -25.12 3.05
N ASP A 23 1.15 -24.45 3.50
CA ASP A 23 1.21 -23.33 4.42
C ASP A 23 2.05 -23.70 5.65
N ILE A 24 3.21 -23.08 5.78
CA ILE A 24 3.94 -23.08 7.05
C ILE A 24 3.37 -21.90 7.86
N PRO A 25 2.78 -22.12 9.05
CA PRO A 25 2.27 -21.02 9.85
C PRO A 25 3.42 -20.12 10.30
N LEU A 26 3.35 -18.85 9.89
CA LEU A 26 4.29 -17.77 10.21
C LEU A 26 4.34 -17.39 11.72
N ALA A 27 3.67 -18.17 12.57
CA ALA A 27 3.63 -17.99 14.02
C ALA A 27 4.95 -18.38 14.73
N ALA A 28 5.92 -18.98 14.03
CA ALA A 28 7.17 -19.46 14.64
C ALA A 28 8.33 -18.44 14.65
N ARG A 29 8.08 -17.13 14.42
CA ARG A 29 9.16 -16.11 14.38
C ARG A 29 9.05 -14.96 15.38
N TYR A 30 8.09 -14.97 16.30
CA TYR A 30 8.02 -13.97 17.37
C TYR A 30 7.75 -14.62 18.72
N ALA A 31 8.82 -15.04 19.39
CA ALA A 31 8.80 -15.34 20.82
C ALA A 31 10.11 -14.80 21.41
N ILE A 32 10.07 -13.58 21.94
CA ILE A 32 10.99 -13.13 22.99
C ILE A 32 10.12 -12.53 24.11
N GLU A 33 10.44 -13.01 25.31
CA GLU A 33 9.68 -13.03 26.55
C GLU A 33 9.58 -11.65 27.24
N ALA A 34 8.41 -11.35 27.81
CA ALA A 34 8.29 -10.39 28.91
C ALA A 34 7.84 -11.14 30.17
N ARG A 35 8.72 -11.17 31.17
CA ARG A 35 8.56 -11.87 32.45
C ARG A 35 7.50 -11.20 33.33
N GLN A 36 6.53 -11.99 33.78
CA GLN A 36 5.65 -11.68 34.91
C GLN A 36 6.45 -11.61 36.23
N LYS A 37 6.16 -10.62 37.07
CA LYS A 37 6.38 -10.71 38.52
C LYS A 37 5.03 -10.72 39.24
N LYS A 38 4.89 -11.69 40.14
CA LYS A 38 3.74 -12.00 40.99
C LYS A 38 4.17 -11.85 42.46
N GLY A 39 3.26 -11.41 43.31
CA GLY A 39 3.37 -11.25 44.78
C GLY A 39 2.98 -9.82 45.18
N ASP A 40 2.05 -9.55 46.09
CA ASP A 40 1.68 -10.29 47.30
C ASP A 40 0.25 -9.95 47.79
N ASP A 41 -0.32 -10.86 48.57
CA ASP A 41 -1.67 -10.84 49.16
C ASP A 41 -1.78 -10.01 50.47
N GLY A 42 -2.96 -9.44 50.76
CA GLY A 42 -3.25 -8.80 52.06
C GLY A 42 -4.74 -8.47 52.32
N LYS A 43 -5.36 -9.18 53.27
CA LYS A 43 -6.79 -9.22 53.65
C LYS A 43 -7.39 -7.93 54.27
N GLY A 44 -8.66 -7.65 53.90
CA GLY A 44 -9.83 -7.64 54.80
C GLY A 44 -10.14 -6.43 55.70
N GLY A 45 -11.31 -5.81 55.50
CA GLY A 45 -11.96 -4.92 56.47
C GLY A 45 -13.32 -4.38 55.96
N ASN A 46 -14.41 -4.73 56.65
CA ASN A 46 -15.81 -4.49 56.28
C ASN A 46 -16.36 -3.16 56.86
N GLY A 47 -17.28 -2.50 56.14
CA GLY A 47 -18.30 -1.61 56.74
C GLY A 47 -18.50 -0.25 56.06
N GLY A 48 -19.72 0.00 55.56
CA GLY A 48 -20.28 1.36 55.45
C GLY A 48 -21.00 1.70 54.14
N ASN A 49 -22.29 1.37 54.06
CA ASN A 49 -23.21 1.85 53.03
C ASN A 49 -23.42 3.37 53.14
N LYS A 50 -22.94 4.16 52.17
CA LYS A 50 -23.40 5.53 51.87
C LYS A 50 -23.36 5.77 50.36
N GLY A 51 -24.41 6.42 49.87
CA GLY A 51 -24.85 6.43 48.47
C GLY A 51 -23.80 6.89 47.45
N GLY A 52 -23.87 6.25 46.28
CA GLY A 52 -23.04 6.50 45.12
C GLY A 52 -23.17 7.92 44.59
N LYS A 53 -22.22 8.77 44.98
CA LYS A 53 -21.70 9.88 44.20
C LYS A 53 -20.18 9.82 44.33
N GLY A 54 -19.48 9.72 43.19
CA GLY A 54 -18.03 9.81 43.12
C GLY A 54 -17.37 8.51 42.65
N GLY A 55 -17.46 8.24 41.36
CA GLY A 55 -16.37 7.59 40.64
C GLY A 55 -15.85 8.63 39.67
N ASN A 56 -14.70 9.22 39.97
CA ASN A 56 -13.94 9.99 38.99
C ASN A 56 -13.47 9.00 37.91
N ASP A 57 -14.31 8.75 36.91
CA ASP A 57 -13.89 8.41 35.56
C ASP A 57 -13.38 9.69 34.86
N ASP A 58 -12.56 10.47 35.56
CA ASP A 58 -12.04 11.77 35.10
C ASP A 58 -10.93 11.61 34.06
N ASP A 59 -10.48 10.38 33.79
CA ASP A 59 -9.60 10.10 32.66
C ASP A 59 -10.46 9.89 31.40
N PRO A 60 -10.44 10.83 30.44
CA PRO A 60 -11.17 10.69 29.18
C PRO A 60 -10.77 9.44 28.39
N GLN A 61 -9.60 8.84 28.68
CA GLN A 61 -9.09 7.66 27.97
C GLN A 61 -9.66 6.33 28.47
N THR A 62 -10.22 6.27 29.68
CA THR A 62 -10.88 5.07 30.21
C THR A 62 -12.39 5.20 30.30
N SER A 63 -12.93 6.41 30.14
CA SER A 63 -14.36 6.69 30.15
C SER A 63 -15.09 5.98 29.01
N LEU A 64 -16.26 5.43 29.31
CA LEU A 64 -17.20 4.89 28.31
C LEU A 64 -18.17 5.97 27.79
N THR A 65 -17.99 7.21 28.20
CA THR A 65 -18.80 8.36 27.77
C THR A 65 -17.94 9.33 26.96
N LEU A 66 -18.56 10.01 25.99
CA LEU A 66 -17.85 10.96 25.14
C LEU A 66 -17.48 12.21 25.95
N ASP A 67 -16.19 12.54 25.97
CA ASP A 67 -15.72 13.81 26.54
C ASP A 67 -16.25 15.00 25.71
N PRO A 68 -16.93 15.98 26.34
CA PRO A 68 -17.44 17.15 25.63
C PRO A 68 -16.37 17.96 24.87
N SER A 69 -15.12 17.95 25.33
CA SER A 69 -14.01 18.70 24.72
C SER A 69 -13.64 18.21 23.33
N VAL A 70 -13.94 16.97 22.97
CA VAL A 70 -13.64 16.41 21.65
C VAL A 70 -14.81 16.52 20.67
N ILE A 71 -15.97 17.04 21.08
CA ILE A 71 -17.16 17.14 20.21
C ILE A 71 -16.89 18.03 18.99
N ASN A 72 -17.03 17.44 17.80
CA ASN A 72 -16.90 18.15 16.53
C ASN A 72 -18.26 18.69 16.11
N SER A 73 -18.52 19.96 16.40
CA SER A 73 -19.82 20.60 16.13
C SER A 73 -20.25 20.54 14.66
N ASN A 74 -19.29 20.55 13.73
CA ASN A 74 -19.57 20.43 12.30
C ASN A 74 -20.09 19.05 11.89
N PHE A 75 -19.93 17.99 12.70
CA PHE A 75 -20.52 16.68 12.39
C PHE A 75 -22.05 16.71 12.48
N ALA A 76 -22.65 17.74 13.11
CA ALA A 76 -24.11 17.92 13.09
C ALA A 76 -24.62 18.52 11.76
N LYS A 77 -23.73 18.85 10.83
CA LYS A 77 -24.03 19.46 9.54
C LYS A 77 -23.85 18.46 8.40
N THR A 78 -24.73 18.55 7.42
CA THR A 78 -24.72 17.78 6.18
C THR A 78 -23.72 18.31 5.16
N GLY A 79 -23.24 19.54 5.33
CA GLY A 79 -22.43 20.25 4.34
C GLY A 79 -23.26 20.85 3.21
N GLN A 80 -24.59 20.87 3.34
CA GLN A 80 -25.54 21.43 2.37
C GLN A 80 -26.44 22.51 2.98
N GLU A 81 -26.09 23.04 4.15
CA GLU A 81 -26.86 24.09 4.82
C GLU A 81 -26.83 25.42 4.05
N ASP A 82 -25.75 25.67 3.30
CA ASP A 82 -25.52 26.88 2.50
C ASP A 82 -25.55 26.56 0.99
N LYS A 83 -24.87 27.38 0.16
CA LYS A 83 -24.72 27.11 -1.27
C LYS A 83 -23.92 25.82 -1.48
N SER A 84 -24.60 24.79 -1.95
CA SER A 84 -24.01 23.55 -2.41
C SER A 84 -23.67 23.59 -3.90
N GLU A 85 -22.61 22.89 -4.30
CA GLU A 85 -22.26 22.72 -5.70
C GLU A 85 -23.09 21.58 -6.32
N ALA A 86 -23.35 21.68 -7.63
CA ALA A 86 -24.09 20.65 -8.35
C ALA A 86 -23.38 19.30 -8.23
N GLY A 87 -24.11 18.28 -7.76
CA GLY A 87 -23.59 16.92 -7.59
C GLY A 87 -23.05 16.59 -6.20
N GLN A 88 -23.02 17.54 -5.25
CA GLN A 88 -22.70 17.22 -3.85
C GLN A 88 -23.83 16.40 -3.20
N VAL A 89 -23.47 15.44 -2.36
CA VAL A 89 -24.42 14.63 -1.56
C VAL A 89 -24.31 15.01 -0.08
N ALA A 90 -25.43 14.92 0.65
CA ALA A 90 -25.47 15.26 2.05
C ALA A 90 -24.65 14.26 2.88
N SER A 91 -23.83 14.76 3.80
CA SER A 91 -23.13 13.92 4.78
C SER A 91 -24.11 13.32 5.79
N LEU A 92 -23.77 12.14 6.32
CA LEU A 92 -24.33 11.70 7.59
C LEU A 92 -24.00 12.72 8.68
N THR A 93 -24.88 12.84 9.67
CA THR A 93 -24.68 13.75 10.80
C THR A 93 -24.64 13.02 12.14
N SER A 94 -23.95 13.61 13.11
CA SER A 94 -23.86 13.12 14.48
C SER A 94 -23.59 14.28 15.44
N LYS A 95 -24.19 14.19 16.65
CA LYS A 95 -23.90 15.09 17.77
C LYS A 95 -22.95 14.47 18.80
N ASN A 96 -22.54 13.22 18.60
CA ASN A 96 -21.69 12.44 19.49
C ASN A 96 -20.48 11.83 18.75
N ASN A 97 -19.96 12.53 17.74
CA ASN A 97 -18.82 12.11 16.95
C ASN A 97 -18.88 10.68 16.40
N PHE A 98 -20.08 10.19 16.09
CA PHE A 98 -20.30 8.84 15.60
C PHE A 98 -19.80 7.73 16.55
N ILE A 99 -19.68 7.99 17.86
CA ILE A 99 -19.18 6.99 18.84
C ILE A 99 -19.99 5.67 18.81
N ASN A 100 -21.29 5.75 18.46
CA ASN A 100 -22.18 4.60 18.34
C ASN A 100 -22.37 4.09 16.91
N PHE A 101 -21.58 4.53 15.93
CA PHE A 101 -21.77 4.17 14.52
C PHE A 101 -21.74 2.66 14.26
N CYS A 102 -20.95 1.93 15.05
CA CYS A 102 -20.83 0.48 14.97
C CYS A 102 -21.83 -0.29 15.85
N ALA A 103 -22.76 0.40 16.54
CA ALA A 103 -23.73 -0.27 17.40
C ALA A 103 -24.56 -1.31 16.62
N GLY A 104 -24.67 -2.53 17.17
CA GLY A 104 -25.36 -3.65 16.54
C GLY A 104 -24.62 -4.31 15.36
N LYS A 105 -23.40 -3.86 15.02
CA LYS A 105 -22.58 -4.44 13.96
C LYS A 105 -21.51 -5.37 14.52
N LYS A 106 -21.00 -6.27 13.67
CA LYS A 106 -19.80 -7.06 13.99
C LYS A 106 -18.59 -6.14 14.07
N LEU A 107 -17.92 -6.09 15.22
CA LEU A 107 -16.77 -5.22 15.44
C LEU A 107 -15.48 -5.80 14.86
N THR A 108 -14.58 -4.94 14.39
CA THR A 108 -13.23 -5.33 13.92
C THR A 108 -12.37 -5.85 15.08
N ASN A 109 -12.41 -5.17 16.24
CA ASN A 109 -11.76 -5.59 17.48
C ASN A 109 -10.28 -6.02 17.33
N GLY A 110 -9.49 -5.29 16.55
CA GLY A 110 -8.08 -5.61 16.34
C GLY A 110 -7.82 -6.82 15.43
N GLN A 111 -8.84 -7.41 14.81
CA GLN A 111 -8.74 -8.63 14.03
C GLN A 111 -8.95 -8.37 12.53
N GLN A 112 -8.30 -9.20 11.70
CA GLN A 112 -8.57 -9.25 10.26
C GLN A 112 -9.83 -10.07 9.97
N VAL A 113 -11.00 -9.43 10.12
CA VAL A 113 -12.30 -10.06 9.89
C VAL A 113 -12.65 -10.11 8.40
N LYS A 114 -12.33 -11.23 7.73
CA LYS A 114 -12.53 -11.41 6.27
C LYS A 114 -13.97 -11.26 5.78
N GLY A 115 -14.95 -11.57 6.64
CA GLY A 115 -16.38 -11.45 6.32
C GLY A 115 -16.97 -10.05 6.45
N GLY A 116 -16.13 -9.03 6.66
CA GLY A 116 -16.56 -7.65 6.94
C GLY A 116 -16.80 -7.39 8.43
N SER A 117 -16.57 -6.15 8.83
CA SER A 117 -16.76 -5.67 10.21
C SER A 117 -16.85 -4.13 10.23
N CYS A 118 -17.20 -3.56 11.38
CA CYS A 118 -17.18 -2.13 11.64
C CYS A 118 -16.06 -1.82 12.64
N ASN A 119 -15.16 -0.90 12.28
CA ASN A 119 -14.08 -0.47 13.16
C ASN A 119 -14.49 0.82 13.88
N SER A 120 -14.43 0.82 15.20
CA SER A 120 -14.81 1.97 16.04
C SER A 120 -13.63 2.87 16.40
N THR A 121 -12.41 2.46 16.09
CA THR A 121 -11.20 3.26 16.34
C THR A 121 -11.28 4.56 15.52
N PRO A 122 -11.08 5.74 16.15
CA PRO A 122 -11.05 6.99 15.40
C PRO A 122 -9.86 7.02 14.43
N MET A 123 -9.95 7.86 13.40
CA MET A 123 -8.89 7.98 12.39
C MET A 123 -7.54 8.39 13.00
N GLY A 124 -7.55 9.32 13.96
CA GLY A 124 -6.36 9.81 14.64
C GLY A 124 -5.91 11.18 14.18
N GLU A 125 -4.64 11.48 14.42
CA GLU A 125 -4.02 12.77 14.17
C GLU A 125 -3.69 12.96 12.69
N LEU A 126 -3.87 14.17 12.18
CA LEU A 126 -3.54 14.54 10.80
C LEU A 126 -2.30 15.44 10.80
N PRO A 127 -1.28 15.17 9.96
CA PRO A 127 -0.13 16.06 9.86
C PRO A 127 -0.54 17.40 9.27
N SER A 128 0.26 18.44 9.50
CA SER A 128 0.09 19.69 8.75
C SER A 128 0.34 19.48 7.25
N THR A 129 -0.15 20.39 6.40
CA THR A 129 0.11 20.33 4.94
C THR A 129 1.61 20.34 4.60
N SER A 130 2.44 21.00 5.42
CA SER A 130 3.92 20.99 5.27
C SER A 130 4.59 19.66 5.63
N LYS A 131 3.85 18.77 6.32
CA LYS A 131 4.30 17.46 6.81
C LYS A 131 3.54 16.30 6.17
N GLN A 132 2.83 16.54 5.06
CA GLN A 132 2.21 15.47 4.32
C GLN A 132 3.26 14.45 3.83
N PRO A 133 2.95 13.15 3.91
CA PRO A 133 3.86 12.10 3.48
C PRO A 133 3.95 12.03 1.96
N SER A 134 5.04 11.43 1.48
CA SER A 134 5.17 11.06 0.07
C SER A 134 6.16 9.91 -0.06
N SER A 135 5.97 9.06 -1.05
CA SER A 135 6.91 8.01 -1.41
C SER A 135 7.20 7.98 -2.90
N LYS A 136 8.36 7.41 -3.28
CA LYS A 136 8.72 7.16 -4.68
C LYS A 136 9.56 5.91 -4.81
N PHE A 137 9.16 4.97 -5.66
CA PHE A 137 10.01 3.85 -6.04
C PHE A 137 11.25 4.34 -6.80
N THR A 138 12.43 3.92 -6.34
CA THR A 138 13.73 4.29 -6.92
C THR A 138 14.40 3.12 -7.63
N ALA A 139 14.02 1.89 -7.28
CA ALA A 139 14.45 0.66 -7.96
C ALA A 139 13.35 -0.40 -7.82
N PRO A 140 13.01 -1.15 -8.88
CA PRO A 140 13.31 -0.81 -10.27
C PRO A 140 12.74 0.57 -10.65
N LYS A 141 13.22 1.17 -11.74
CA LYS A 141 12.65 2.40 -12.29
C LYS A 141 11.32 2.07 -12.99
N ASN A 142 10.48 3.09 -13.14
CA ASN A 142 9.28 2.94 -13.95
C ASN A 142 9.66 2.58 -15.41
N LEU A 143 8.97 1.57 -15.95
CA LEU A 143 9.18 0.96 -17.25
C LEU A 143 10.50 0.19 -17.42
N GLU A 144 11.20 -0.12 -16.31
CA GLU A 144 12.40 -0.95 -16.36
C GLU A 144 12.06 -2.41 -16.71
N THR A 145 12.96 -3.06 -17.45
CA THR A 145 12.93 -4.50 -17.69
C THR A 145 13.85 -5.21 -16.71
N VAL A 146 13.33 -6.18 -15.95
CA VAL A 146 14.14 -7.03 -15.07
C VAL A 146 14.20 -8.47 -15.59
N ALA A 147 15.24 -9.21 -15.18
CA ALA A 147 15.42 -10.59 -15.61
C ALA A 147 14.37 -11.53 -15.00
N ALA A 148 13.79 -12.40 -15.83
CA ALA A 148 12.80 -13.38 -15.38
C ALA A 148 13.41 -14.40 -14.42
N ASN A 149 12.67 -14.73 -13.36
CA ASN A 149 13.03 -15.71 -12.32
C ASN A 149 14.41 -15.44 -11.68
N LYS A 150 14.83 -14.17 -11.62
CA LYS A 150 16.03 -13.72 -10.92
C LYS A 150 15.66 -12.76 -9.79
N ALA A 151 16.36 -12.89 -8.67
CA ALA A 151 16.18 -12.01 -7.54
C ALA A 151 16.44 -10.55 -7.94
N PHE A 152 15.61 -9.65 -7.43
CA PHE A 152 15.85 -8.21 -7.51
C PHE A 152 15.34 -7.54 -6.24
N THR A 153 15.81 -6.32 -5.97
CA THR A 153 15.41 -5.54 -4.80
C THR A 153 14.54 -4.38 -5.25
N VAL A 154 13.37 -4.26 -4.64
CA VAL A 154 12.52 -3.08 -4.73
C VAL A 154 12.94 -2.11 -3.64
N LYS A 155 13.16 -0.84 -4.01
CA LYS A 155 13.53 0.26 -3.12
C LYS A 155 12.57 1.41 -3.30
N MET A 156 12.16 2.00 -2.18
CA MET A 156 11.26 3.14 -2.15
C MET A 156 11.81 4.21 -1.21
N ALA A 157 12.03 5.40 -1.75
CA ALA A 157 12.32 6.58 -0.96
C ALA A 157 11.03 7.08 -0.30
N VAL A 158 11.13 7.52 0.95
CA VAL A 158 10.01 8.02 1.75
C VAL A 158 10.34 9.37 2.35
N LYS A 159 9.32 10.20 2.56
CA LYS A 159 9.42 11.52 3.19
C LYS A 159 8.26 11.72 4.15
N ASN A 160 8.53 12.39 5.27
CA ASN A 160 7.55 12.71 6.31
C ASN A 160 6.79 11.48 6.85
N MET A 161 7.50 10.36 6.96
CA MET A 161 7.03 9.12 7.58
C MET A 161 8.14 8.57 8.46
N GLU A 162 7.83 8.30 9.72
CA GLU A 162 8.71 7.56 10.61
C GLU A 162 8.47 6.05 10.39
N MET A 163 9.29 5.46 9.53
CA MET A 163 9.19 4.05 9.15
C MET A 163 9.69 3.12 10.24
N GLY A 164 9.26 1.85 10.16
CA GLY A 164 9.68 0.77 11.07
C GLY A 164 8.67 0.47 12.18
N ASN A 165 7.52 1.13 12.17
CA ASN A 165 6.49 0.97 13.18
C ASN A 165 5.43 -0.02 12.70
N PHE A 166 5.72 -1.32 12.81
CA PHE A 166 4.78 -2.38 12.43
C PHE A 166 4.14 -3.01 13.67
N VAL A 167 2.83 -2.82 13.84
CA VAL A 167 2.07 -3.44 14.94
C VAL A 167 1.51 -4.80 14.50
N ASN A 168 1.41 -5.76 15.41
CA ASN A 168 0.89 -7.11 15.15
C ASN A 168 -0.53 -7.08 14.50
N PRO A 169 -0.68 -7.47 13.22
CA PRO A 169 -1.97 -7.42 12.53
C PRO A 169 -2.91 -8.59 12.85
N GLN A 170 -2.49 -9.57 13.66
CA GLN A 170 -3.37 -10.64 14.12
C GLN A 170 -4.20 -10.19 15.31
N THR A 171 -3.67 -9.30 16.14
CA THR A 171 -4.30 -8.88 17.40
C THR A 171 -4.63 -7.39 17.49
N ASN A 172 -3.99 -6.53 16.68
CA ASN A 172 -4.10 -5.08 16.80
C ASN A 172 -4.32 -4.38 15.45
N TYR A 173 -4.99 -5.06 14.51
CA TYR A 173 -5.35 -4.53 13.20
C TYR A 173 -6.40 -3.42 13.30
N PHE A 174 -6.08 -2.22 12.84
CA PHE A 174 -6.88 -1.00 12.99
C PHE A 174 -7.28 -0.66 14.44
N ALA A 175 -6.51 -1.18 15.41
CA ALA A 175 -6.83 -1.09 16.84
C ALA A 175 -6.39 0.21 17.52
N ALA A 176 -5.60 1.05 16.84
CA ALA A 176 -5.21 2.36 17.35
C ALA A 176 -5.28 3.43 16.25
N PRO A 177 -5.52 4.69 16.62
CA PRO A 177 -5.56 5.80 15.68
C PRO A 177 -4.19 6.08 15.05
N GLN A 178 -4.18 6.76 13.90
CA GLN A 178 -2.97 7.35 13.33
C GLN A 178 -2.34 8.33 14.34
N GLN A 179 -1.02 8.24 14.49
CA GLN A 179 -0.25 9.07 15.43
C GLN A 179 0.82 9.86 14.68
N LEU A 180 1.13 11.05 15.21
CA LEU A 180 2.29 11.83 14.81
C LEU A 180 3.39 11.70 15.85
N ASN A 181 4.64 11.72 15.40
CA ASN A 181 5.78 11.85 16.31
C ASN A 181 6.01 13.31 16.71
N GLY A 182 7.05 13.55 17.52
CA GLY A 182 7.40 14.89 18.01
C GLY A 182 7.72 15.92 16.90
N GLN A 183 7.99 15.48 15.67
CA GLN A 183 8.23 16.34 14.50
C GLN A 183 6.96 16.58 13.66
N GLY A 184 5.81 16.06 14.09
CA GLY A 184 4.53 16.16 13.39
C GLY A 184 4.45 15.32 12.11
N VAL A 185 5.29 14.28 11.99
CA VAL A 185 5.23 13.32 10.87
C VAL A 185 4.61 12.00 11.32
N ILE A 186 4.02 11.26 10.40
CA ILE A 186 3.23 10.07 10.72
C ILE A 186 4.14 8.93 11.19
N VAL A 187 3.76 8.28 12.29
CA VAL A 187 4.34 7.02 12.76
C VAL A 187 3.81 5.88 11.90
N ALA A 188 4.66 5.29 11.08
CA ALA A 188 4.25 4.52 9.90
C ALA A 188 5.02 3.22 9.68
N HIS A 189 4.43 2.38 8.85
CA HIS A 189 5.11 1.35 8.07
C HIS A 189 4.52 1.32 6.66
N SER A 190 5.07 0.46 5.80
CA SER A 190 4.58 0.34 4.43
C SER A 190 4.60 -1.11 3.98
N HIS A 191 4.01 -1.37 2.83
CA HIS A 191 4.00 -2.66 2.19
C HIS A 191 4.31 -2.47 0.71
N ILE A 192 4.87 -3.50 0.08
CA ILE A 192 5.03 -3.57 -1.37
C ILE A 192 4.13 -4.68 -1.88
N VAL A 193 3.34 -4.37 -2.90
CA VAL A 193 2.53 -5.34 -3.63
C VAL A 193 2.93 -5.31 -5.10
N ILE A 194 3.17 -6.49 -5.67
CA ILE A 194 3.42 -6.64 -7.10
C ILE A 194 2.29 -7.45 -7.71
N GLU A 195 1.55 -6.84 -8.63
CA GLU A 195 0.46 -7.46 -9.37
C GLU A 195 0.90 -7.70 -10.81
N GLN A 196 0.63 -8.89 -11.36
CA GLN A 196 0.74 -9.10 -12.79
C GLN A 196 -0.43 -8.42 -13.49
N ILE A 197 -0.15 -7.71 -14.58
CA ILE A 197 -1.16 -7.04 -15.42
C ILE A 197 -1.03 -7.53 -16.86
N ASP A 198 -2.13 -7.42 -17.63
CA ASP A 198 -2.19 -7.93 -19.01
C ASP A 198 -1.14 -7.25 -19.92
N SER A 199 -0.99 -5.93 -19.79
CA SER A 199 0.00 -5.11 -20.52
C SER A 199 0.14 -3.72 -19.89
N LEU A 200 1.16 -2.96 -20.30
CA LEU A 200 1.37 -1.57 -19.85
C LEU A 200 0.24 -0.61 -20.25
N THR A 201 -0.56 -0.98 -21.25
CA THR A 201 -1.69 -0.18 -21.75
C THR A 201 -3.04 -0.76 -21.31
N SER A 202 -3.05 -1.76 -20.43
CA SER A 202 -4.29 -2.39 -20.01
C SER A 202 -5.15 -1.42 -19.20
N THR A 203 -6.44 -1.37 -19.53
CA THR A 203 -7.47 -0.64 -18.79
C THR A 203 -8.36 -1.56 -17.97
N LYS A 204 -8.04 -2.86 -17.95
CA LYS A 204 -8.82 -3.86 -17.23
C LYS A 204 -8.62 -3.67 -15.71
N VAL A 205 -9.74 -3.72 -14.98
CA VAL A 205 -9.74 -3.68 -13.52
C VAL A 205 -9.01 -4.92 -12.98
N SER A 206 -8.03 -4.71 -12.11
CA SER A 206 -7.29 -5.82 -11.48
C SER A 206 -8.13 -6.51 -10.40
N ASP A 207 -7.82 -7.77 -10.14
CA ASP A 207 -8.41 -8.53 -9.04
C ASP A 207 -7.54 -8.32 -7.79
N PRO A 208 -8.03 -7.60 -6.76
CA PRO A 208 -7.22 -7.24 -5.60
C PRO A 208 -6.82 -8.44 -4.72
N ASN A 209 -7.36 -9.64 -4.99
CA ASN A 209 -6.96 -10.87 -4.30
C ASN A 209 -5.81 -11.62 -5.00
N LYS A 210 -5.31 -11.11 -6.13
CA LYS A 210 -4.25 -11.73 -6.93
C LYS A 210 -3.02 -10.84 -7.00
N PHE A 211 -1.95 -11.28 -6.37
CA PHE A 211 -0.64 -10.64 -6.43
C PHE A 211 0.46 -11.70 -6.62
N ALA A 212 1.55 -11.32 -7.28
CA ALA A 212 2.74 -12.15 -7.48
C ALA A 212 3.72 -12.03 -6.30
N PHE A 213 3.70 -10.91 -5.58
CA PHE A 213 4.53 -10.68 -4.40
C PHE A 213 3.85 -9.70 -3.43
N PHE A 214 3.99 -9.95 -2.13
CA PHE A 214 3.57 -9.06 -1.06
C PHE A 214 4.62 -9.08 0.05
N GLN A 215 5.00 -7.91 0.57
CA GLN A 215 5.92 -7.81 1.71
C GLN A 215 5.60 -6.60 2.57
N GLY A 216 5.45 -6.82 3.88
CA GLY A 216 5.46 -5.75 4.87
C GLY A 216 6.88 -5.24 5.10
N LEU A 217 7.04 -3.92 5.16
CA LEU A 217 8.29 -3.20 5.38
C LEU A 217 8.38 -2.77 6.84
N ASN A 218 8.92 -3.66 7.66
CA ASN A 218 8.87 -3.53 9.13
C ASN A 218 10.12 -2.86 9.72
N ALA A 219 11.16 -2.66 8.92
CA ALA A 219 12.39 -2.01 9.35
C ALA A 219 12.28 -0.48 9.21
N ALA A 220 13.06 0.25 10.01
CA ALA A 220 13.26 1.68 9.83
C ALA A 220 13.84 1.97 8.43
N ALA A 221 13.58 3.17 7.93
CA ALA A 221 14.16 3.61 6.66
C ALA A 221 15.65 3.90 6.82
N GLU A 222 16.48 3.32 5.97
CA GLU A 222 17.92 3.58 5.91
C GLU A 222 18.18 4.72 4.91
N GLY A 223 18.64 5.87 5.41
CA GLY A 223 18.85 7.05 4.55
C GLY A 223 17.56 7.53 3.86
N GLY A 224 16.39 7.32 4.49
CA GLY A 224 15.09 7.65 3.89
C GLY A 224 14.60 6.64 2.85
N VAL A 225 15.17 5.44 2.79
CA VAL A 225 14.78 4.37 1.87
C VAL A 225 14.35 3.12 2.64
N VAL A 226 13.25 2.52 2.20
CA VAL A 226 12.81 1.18 2.59
C VAL A 226 12.94 0.23 1.42
N SER A 227 13.13 -1.07 1.67
CA SER A 227 13.35 -2.04 0.60
C SER A 227 12.83 -3.44 0.91
N ALA A 228 12.53 -4.19 -0.14
CA ALA A 228 12.21 -5.60 -0.10
C ALA A 228 12.92 -6.35 -1.22
N THR A 229 13.36 -7.58 -0.96
CA THR A 229 13.96 -8.44 -1.98
C THR A 229 12.92 -9.44 -2.47
N VAL A 230 12.70 -9.46 -3.79
CA VAL A 230 11.88 -10.47 -4.47
C VAL A 230 12.79 -11.67 -4.76
N THR A 231 13.04 -12.50 -3.75
CA THR A 231 14.11 -13.51 -3.77
C THR A 231 14.04 -14.51 -4.92
N ASN A 232 12.82 -14.92 -5.29
CA ASN A 232 12.62 -15.89 -6.38
C ASN A 232 12.48 -15.23 -7.75
N GLY A 233 12.55 -13.89 -7.81
CA GLY A 233 12.18 -13.12 -8.98
C GLY A 233 10.70 -13.25 -9.33
N LEU A 234 10.39 -12.90 -10.57
CA LEU A 234 9.04 -12.99 -11.14
C LEU A 234 9.10 -13.74 -12.48
N PRO A 235 8.04 -14.49 -12.87
CA PRO A 235 7.91 -15.01 -14.22
C PRO A 235 7.87 -13.89 -15.27
N ALA A 236 8.14 -14.21 -16.54
CA ALA A 236 8.03 -13.22 -17.61
C ALA A 236 6.61 -12.64 -17.71
N GLY A 237 6.50 -11.32 -17.95
CA GLY A 237 5.21 -10.63 -18.00
C GLY A 237 5.32 -9.12 -17.75
N THR A 238 4.17 -8.46 -17.63
CA THR A 238 4.08 -7.05 -17.22
C THR A 238 3.55 -6.97 -15.80
N TYR A 239 4.13 -6.11 -14.97
CA TYR A 239 3.77 -5.99 -13.56
C TYR A 239 3.58 -4.54 -13.15
N LYS A 240 2.67 -4.35 -12.19
CA LYS A 240 2.45 -3.11 -11.44
C LYS A 240 3.00 -3.31 -10.03
N ILE A 241 3.88 -2.43 -9.59
CA ILE A 241 4.39 -2.38 -8.22
C ILE A 241 3.75 -1.19 -7.53
N SER A 242 3.05 -1.43 -6.42
CA SER A 242 2.37 -0.39 -5.64
C SER A 242 2.89 -0.40 -4.20
N SER A 243 2.95 0.77 -3.58
CA SER A 243 3.08 0.86 -2.12
C SER A 243 1.71 0.74 -1.44
N ILE A 244 1.72 0.36 -0.16
CA ILE A 244 0.61 0.59 0.75
C ILE A 244 1.19 1.26 1.99
N ASN A 245 1.15 2.59 2.03
CA ASN A 245 1.64 3.37 3.15
C ASN A 245 0.58 3.45 4.25
N THR A 246 0.93 3.02 5.46
CA THR A 246 -0.02 2.86 6.56
C THR A 246 0.50 3.47 7.85
N SER A 247 -0.42 3.91 8.71
CA SER A 247 -0.13 4.09 10.13
C SER A 247 0.32 2.76 10.76
N ALA A 248 0.92 2.83 11.95
CA ALA A 248 1.46 1.65 12.64
C ALA A 248 0.46 0.50 12.81
N ASN A 249 -0.83 0.81 13.00
CA ASN A 249 -1.92 -0.16 13.13
C ASN A 249 -2.61 -0.51 11.81
N HIS A 250 -1.89 -0.35 10.69
CA HIS A 250 -2.28 -0.74 9.32
C HIS A 250 -3.35 0.12 8.67
N ALA A 251 -3.95 1.09 9.36
CA ALA A 251 -4.92 1.99 8.72
C ALA A 251 -4.21 2.78 7.60
N PRO A 252 -4.83 2.91 6.42
CA PRO A 252 -4.28 3.72 5.34
C PRO A 252 -3.95 5.12 5.84
N ILE A 253 -2.83 5.66 5.39
CA ILE A 253 -2.43 7.01 5.77
C ILE A 253 -3.47 8.02 5.27
N VAL A 254 -3.85 8.93 6.17
CA VAL A 254 -4.78 10.01 5.89
C VAL A 254 -4.15 11.38 6.16
N GLY A 255 -4.49 12.36 5.30
CA GLY A 255 -3.95 13.71 5.33
C GLY A 255 -5.01 14.78 5.69
N PRO A 256 -4.57 16.03 5.93
CA PRO A 256 -5.43 17.12 6.42
C PRO A 256 -6.35 17.75 5.36
N VAL A 257 -6.11 17.50 4.07
CA VAL A 257 -6.87 18.11 2.96
C VAL A 257 -7.02 17.07 1.85
N ALA A 258 -8.01 17.24 0.97
CA ALA A 258 -8.21 16.36 -0.19
C ALA A 258 -7.32 16.72 -1.40
N GLN A 259 -6.92 17.98 -1.53
CA GLN A 259 -6.09 18.46 -2.65
C GLN A 259 -4.60 18.22 -2.36
N HIS A 260 -4.12 17.00 -2.62
CA HIS A 260 -2.72 16.60 -2.49
C HIS A 260 -2.34 15.53 -3.52
N GLY A 261 -1.03 15.29 -3.69
CA GLY A 261 -0.55 14.13 -4.46
C GLY A 261 -0.80 12.82 -3.72
N SER A 262 -0.84 11.70 -4.45
CA SER A 262 -0.98 10.38 -3.83
C SER A 262 0.10 10.15 -2.77
N PHE A 263 -0.30 9.65 -1.61
CA PHE A 263 0.65 9.24 -0.57
C PHE A 263 1.33 7.94 -0.91
N ASP A 264 0.69 7.09 -1.73
CA ASP A 264 1.27 5.90 -2.32
C ASP A 264 1.92 6.19 -3.68
N ASP A 265 2.88 5.37 -4.07
CA ASP A 265 3.47 5.37 -5.41
C ASP A 265 3.13 4.10 -6.18
N VAL A 266 3.16 4.21 -7.50
CA VAL A 266 2.99 3.09 -8.42
C VAL A 266 4.02 3.20 -9.53
N ILE A 267 4.65 2.08 -9.87
CA ILE A 267 5.46 1.93 -11.08
C ILE A 267 5.05 0.68 -11.84
N TYR A 268 5.40 0.63 -13.11
CA TYR A 268 5.20 -0.52 -13.98
C TYR A 268 6.55 -1.06 -14.43
N ILE A 269 6.68 -2.37 -14.56
CA ILE A 269 7.88 -3.01 -15.08
C ILE A 269 7.51 -4.13 -16.05
N THR A 270 8.46 -4.51 -16.88
CA THR A 270 8.41 -5.76 -17.64
C THR A 270 9.43 -6.74 -17.06
N VAL A 271 9.10 -8.02 -17.13
CA VAL A 271 9.95 -9.11 -16.68
C VAL A 271 10.13 -10.05 -17.84
N GLY A 272 11.37 -10.44 -18.13
CA GLY A 272 11.66 -11.34 -19.25
C GLY A 272 11.59 -10.63 -20.61
N GLY A 273 12.61 -9.81 -20.88
CA GLY A 273 13.08 -9.47 -22.22
C GLY A 273 14.59 -9.68 -22.25
N ASP A 274 15.20 -9.81 -23.43
CA ASP A 274 16.65 -9.67 -23.54
C ASP A 274 17.03 -8.32 -22.93
N GLY A 275 17.96 -8.34 -21.97
CA GLY A 275 18.33 -7.17 -21.18
C GLY A 275 18.55 -5.96 -22.07
N GLY A 276 17.58 -5.04 -22.07
CA GLY A 276 17.74 -3.74 -22.68
C GLY A 276 18.69 -2.97 -21.79
N ASP A 277 19.98 -3.02 -22.13
CA ASP A 277 20.98 -2.08 -21.64
C ASP A 277 20.35 -0.68 -21.66
N GLY A 278 20.41 -0.02 -20.50
CA GLY A 278 20.10 1.39 -20.39
C GLY A 278 20.83 2.16 -21.50
N GLY A 279 20.09 3.04 -22.16
CA GLY A 279 20.50 3.61 -23.43
C GLY A 279 21.92 4.20 -23.44
N ASP A 280 22.65 3.83 -24.49
CA ASP A 280 23.43 4.78 -25.27
C ASP A 280 22.97 4.69 -26.73
N GLY A 281 22.37 5.77 -27.20
CA GLY A 281 21.97 5.95 -28.59
C GLY A 281 23.18 6.02 -29.50
N GLY A 282 23.71 4.86 -29.88
CA GLY A 282 24.79 4.70 -30.86
C GLY A 282 24.28 4.11 -32.17
N ASN A 283 23.75 4.97 -33.04
CA ASN A 283 23.34 4.62 -34.40
C ASN A 283 24.48 3.92 -35.17
N LYS A 284 24.39 2.61 -35.39
CA LYS A 284 25.22 1.87 -36.35
C LYS A 284 24.34 1.33 -37.47
N GLY A 285 23.98 2.21 -38.40
CA GLY A 285 23.52 1.83 -39.73
C GLY A 285 24.65 1.12 -40.48
N GLY A 286 24.58 -0.21 -40.56
CA GLY A 286 25.47 -1.02 -41.38
C GLY A 286 25.12 -0.88 -42.86
N ASN A 287 25.86 -0.04 -43.58
CA ASN A 287 25.75 0.05 -45.03
C ASN A 287 26.72 -0.96 -45.70
N LYS A 288 26.17 -2.00 -46.33
CA LYS A 288 26.89 -2.88 -47.27
C LYS A 288 26.53 -2.43 -48.69
N GLY A 289 27.52 -2.06 -49.51
CA GLY A 289 27.31 -1.79 -50.93
C GLY A 289 28.56 -1.30 -51.63
N GLY A 290 29.12 -2.10 -52.55
CA GLY A 290 30.45 -1.91 -53.14
C GLY A 290 30.56 -0.88 -54.27
N LYS A 291 31.83 -0.46 -54.46
CA LYS A 291 32.58 -0.17 -55.69
C LYS A 291 32.01 0.78 -56.78
N GLY A 292 32.78 1.87 -56.99
CA GLY A 292 33.41 2.18 -58.28
C GLY A 292 32.74 3.23 -59.18
N GLY A 293 33.45 4.31 -59.50
CA GLY A 293 33.10 5.19 -60.63
C GLY A 293 33.64 6.62 -60.54
N LYS A 294 34.48 7.01 -61.51
CA LYS A 294 35.14 8.31 -61.65
C LYS A 294 34.17 9.45 -62.06
N GLY A 295 34.51 10.68 -61.64
CA GLY A 295 34.57 11.84 -62.54
C GLY A 295 33.47 12.91 -62.43
N GLY A 296 33.89 14.18 -62.42
CA GLY A 296 33.22 15.23 -63.19
C GLY A 296 32.42 16.30 -62.44
N ASN A 297 33.05 17.46 -62.27
CA ASN A 297 32.54 18.84 -62.16
C ASN A 297 31.03 19.10 -62.47
N GLY A 298 30.39 19.97 -61.67
CA GLY A 298 29.14 20.64 -62.07
C GLY A 298 28.55 21.59 -61.02
N LYS A 299 28.60 22.90 -61.29
CA LYS A 299 28.05 24.01 -60.49
C LYS A 299 26.51 24.09 -60.49
N ARG A 300 25.99 24.90 -59.54
CA ARG A 300 24.67 25.57 -59.41
C ARG A 300 23.60 24.73 -58.69
N SER A 301 22.72 25.25 -57.83
CA SER A 301 22.18 26.60 -57.67
C SER A 301 21.65 26.84 -56.24
N LYS A 302 21.65 28.11 -55.83
CA LYS A 302 20.92 28.66 -54.68
C LYS A 302 19.41 28.36 -54.78
N ILE A 303 18.74 28.22 -53.63
CA ILE A 303 17.52 28.98 -53.30
C ILE A 303 17.30 28.99 -51.77
N VAL A 304 17.07 30.21 -51.28
CA VAL A 304 16.70 30.62 -49.94
C VAL A 304 15.20 30.49 -49.78
N ARG A 305 14.67 30.01 -48.63
CA ARG A 305 13.47 30.58 -47.98
C ARG A 305 13.50 30.37 -46.46
N ARG A 306 13.35 31.51 -45.76
CA ARG A 306 13.04 31.66 -44.33
C ARG A 306 11.61 31.19 -44.04
N PHE A 307 11.36 30.69 -42.83
CA PHE A 307 10.16 31.05 -42.05
C PHE A 307 10.48 30.99 -40.55
N ALA A 308 10.02 32.03 -39.83
CA ALA A 308 10.20 32.27 -38.40
C ALA A 308 9.13 31.55 -37.56
N PRO A 309 9.28 31.45 -36.22
CA PRO A 309 8.35 30.75 -35.34
C PRO A 309 7.26 31.67 -34.76
N SER A 310 6.06 31.14 -34.49
CA SER A 310 5.01 31.79 -33.68
C SER A 310 4.67 30.89 -32.48
N ARG A 311 5.08 31.28 -31.26
CA ARG A 311 4.26 31.83 -30.14
C ARG A 311 3.05 30.97 -29.75
N GLU A 312 3.13 30.28 -28.61
CA GLU A 312 2.65 30.71 -27.28
C GLU A 312 1.13 30.91 -27.20
N SER A 313 0.45 29.98 -26.53
CA SER A 313 -0.85 30.21 -25.90
C SER A 313 -0.74 29.99 -24.39
N LYS A 314 -1.02 31.07 -23.65
CA LYS A 314 -1.13 31.12 -22.20
C LYS A 314 -2.42 30.44 -21.74
N ALA A 315 -2.32 29.54 -20.77
CA ALA A 315 -3.43 29.15 -19.92
C ALA A 315 -3.58 30.19 -18.79
N ARG A 316 -4.81 30.64 -18.54
CA ARG A 316 -5.19 31.43 -17.36
C ARG A 316 -5.91 30.51 -16.37
N LEU A 317 -5.65 30.82 -15.10
CA LEU A 317 -6.19 30.29 -13.85
C LEU A 317 -7.72 30.19 -13.83
#